data_AF-A0A3D2WWA8-F1
#
_entry.id   AF-A0A3D2WWA8-F1
#
_cell.length_a   1.000
_cell.length_b   1.000
_cell.length_c   1.000
_cell.angle_alpha   90.00
_cell.angle_beta   90.00
_cell.angle_gamma   90.00
#
_symmetry.space_group_name_H-M   'P 1'
#
loop_
_entity.id
_entity.type
_entity.pdbx_description
1 polymer ?
#
loop_
_entity_poly.entity_id
_entity_poly.type
_entity_poly.pdbx_seq_one_letter_code
_entity_poly.pdbx_strand_id
1 'polypeptide(L)'
;EPLIGREYPVPPDAFVVLAKDAMDHTNIPNLPLPESVDLSHADWEFRNSVDYGDFDNPDVPNIDNIEEGHRLDFMISLTGDVILIADGSDVNYLDGIDVNSVIDCVEYHSSSDAMKEIEAELDRGFAGVGIVRYGGQSIERISAGFDSNNSSVDFEIIEHPTPGYQHE
;
A
#
# COMPACT_ATOMS: atom_id res chain seq x y z
N GLU A 1 6.17 -15.99 22.32
CA GLU A 1 5.62 -17.25 21.77
C GLU A 1 6.06 -17.35 20.31
N PRO A 2 6.13 -18.53 19.67
CA PRO A 2 6.35 -18.54 18.22
C PRO A 2 5.22 -17.77 17.53
N LEU A 3 5.55 -16.89 16.60
CA LEU A 3 4.59 -16.35 15.66
C LEU A 3 3.97 -17.55 14.91
N ILE A 4 2.70 -17.81 15.14
CA ILE A 4 1.90 -18.77 14.39
C ILE A 4 0.95 -17.95 13.54
N GLY A 5 1.25 -17.83 12.24
CA GLY A 5 0.44 -17.12 11.25
C GLY A 5 -0.23 -18.10 10.31
N ARG A 6 -1.46 -18.52 10.62
CA ARG A 6 -2.25 -19.46 9.79
C ARG A 6 -3.70 -19.04 9.61
N GLU A 7 -4.10 -17.95 10.25
CA GLU A 7 -5.46 -17.44 10.32
C GLU A 7 -5.89 -16.82 8.99
N TYR A 8 -4.94 -16.27 8.23
CA TYR A 8 -5.20 -15.52 6.99
C TYR A 8 -4.40 -16.08 5.80
N PRO A 9 -4.72 -17.29 5.31
CA PRO A 9 -4.06 -17.84 4.14
C PRO A 9 -4.49 -17.11 2.87
N VAL A 10 -3.52 -16.74 2.02
CA VAL A 10 -3.76 -16.17 0.69
C VAL A 10 -3.57 -17.27 -0.37
N PRO A 11 -4.62 -17.68 -1.11
CA PRO A 11 -4.48 -18.63 -2.21
C PRO A 11 -3.67 -18.04 -3.38
N PRO A 12 -3.09 -18.89 -4.25
CA PRO A 12 -2.55 -18.43 -5.53
C PRO A 12 -3.59 -17.63 -6.33
N ASP A 13 -3.12 -16.61 -7.06
CA ASP A 13 -3.92 -15.74 -7.93
C ASP A 13 -5.02 -14.93 -7.21
N ALA A 14 -4.95 -14.81 -5.88
CA ALA A 14 -5.83 -13.95 -5.08
C ALA A 14 -5.18 -12.59 -4.82
N PHE A 15 -6.02 -11.57 -4.71
CA PHE A 15 -5.64 -10.23 -4.27
C PHE A 15 -6.10 -10.01 -2.83
N VAL A 16 -5.32 -9.24 -2.07
CA VAL A 16 -5.68 -8.76 -0.73
C VAL A 16 -5.64 -7.23 -0.78
N VAL A 17 -6.72 -6.59 -0.35
CA VAL A 17 -6.87 -5.13 -0.35
C VAL A 17 -6.65 -4.60 1.06
N LEU A 18 -5.65 -3.73 1.21
CA LEU A 18 -5.36 -3.01 2.44
C LEU A 18 -5.77 -1.55 2.21
N ALA A 19 -6.86 -1.11 2.82
CA ALA A 19 -7.32 0.27 2.71
C ALA A 19 -6.69 1.14 3.80
N LYS A 20 -6.51 2.44 3.51
CA LYS A 20 -6.32 3.42 4.58
C LYS A 20 -7.59 3.45 5.45
N ASP A 21 -8.69 3.94 4.87
CA ASP A 21 -10.02 3.88 5.50
C ASP A 21 -10.89 2.90 4.70
N ALA A 22 -11.38 1.81 5.31
CA ALA A 22 -12.28 0.87 4.63
C ALA A 22 -13.72 1.41 4.60
N MET A 23 -13.97 2.39 3.74
CA MET A 23 -15.28 3.01 3.54
C MET A 23 -15.64 3.18 2.06
N ASP A 24 -16.91 3.48 1.80
CA ASP A 24 -17.38 3.88 0.48
C ASP A 24 -16.97 5.33 0.19
N HIS A 25 -15.85 5.52 -0.53
CA HIS A 25 -15.37 6.84 -0.92
C HIS A 25 -16.15 7.44 -2.09
N THR A 26 -17.03 6.67 -2.74
CA THR A 26 -17.90 7.22 -3.80
C THR A 26 -19.00 8.11 -3.23
N ASN A 27 -19.33 7.91 -1.95
CA ASN A 27 -20.49 8.52 -1.30
C ASN A 27 -20.16 9.06 0.11
N ILE A 28 -19.08 9.83 0.23
CA ILE A 28 -18.71 10.47 1.50
C ILE A 28 -19.79 11.49 1.92
N PRO A 29 -20.25 11.50 3.18
CA PRO A 29 -21.25 12.45 3.65
C PRO A 29 -20.86 13.91 3.38
N ASN A 30 -21.72 14.62 2.64
CA ASN A 30 -21.53 16.01 2.21
C ASN A 30 -20.42 16.25 1.16
N LEU A 31 -19.81 15.19 0.62
CA LEU A 31 -18.78 15.27 -0.43
C LEU A 31 -18.83 14.02 -1.33
N PRO A 32 -19.89 13.82 -2.14
CA PRO A 32 -19.95 12.67 -3.04
C PRO A 32 -18.85 12.77 -4.12
N LEU A 33 -18.10 11.68 -4.31
CA LEU A 33 -17.00 11.57 -5.26
C LEU A 33 -17.23 10.33 -6.14
N PRO A 34 -18.20 10.34 -7.07
CA PRO A 34 -18.61 9.13 -7.79
C PRO A 34 -17.51 8.48 -8.66
N GLU A 35 -16.44 9.23 -8.98
CA GLU A 35 -15.26 8.73 -9.70
C GLU A 35 -14.21 8.07 -8.78
N SER A 36 -14.48 8.02 -7.46
CA SER A 36 -13.63 7.35 -6.47
C SER A 36 -13.95 5.84 -6.41
N VAL A 37 -13.49 5.17 -5.36
CA VAL A 37 -13.62 3.72 -5.17
C VAL A 37 -14.37 3.38 -3.89
N ASP A 38 -15.15 2.30 -3.91
CA ASP A 38 -15.72 1.74 -2.70
C ASP A 38 -14.73 0.76 -2.07
N LEU A 39 -14.19 1.13 -0.91
CA LEU A 39 -13.27 0.30 -0.12
C LEU A 39 -13.93 -0.26 1.15
N SER A 40 -15.25 -0.15 1.30
CA SER A 40 -15.97 -0.68 2.48
C SER A 40 -15.91 -2.21 2.62
N HIS A 41 -15.36 -2.89 1.62
CA HIS A 41 -15.16 -4.32 1.54
C HIS A 41 -13.69 -4.73 1.43
N ALA A 42 -12.75 -3.84 1.81
CA ALA A 42 -11.33 -4.18 1.88
C ALA A 42 -11.09 -5.37 2.83
N ASP A 43 -10.03 -6.13 2.59
CA ASP A 43 -9.68 -7.28 3.44
C ASP A 43 -9.08 -6.83 4.78
N TRP A 44 -8.45 -5.66 4.79
CA TRP A 44 -7.85 -5.01 5.96
C TRP A 44 -7.96 -3.49 5.85
N GLU A 45 -7.92 -2.81 6.99
CA GLU A 45 -7.75 -1.36 7.06
C GLU A 45 -6.58 -0.97 7.96
N PHE A 46 -5.90 0.13 7.62
CA PHE A 46 -4.93 0.75 8.50
C PHE A 46 -5.67 1.64 9.48
N ARG A 47 -5.66 1.25 10.74
CA ARG A 47 -6.28 2.03 11.80
C ARG A 47 -5.28 2.25 12.89
N ASN A 48 -5.07 3.51 13.23
CA ASN A 48 -4.27 3.88 14.38
C ASN A 48 -5.11 3.82 15.67
N SER A 49 -4.88 2.80 16.50
CA SER A 49 -5.67 2.59 17.72
C SER A 49 -5.50 3.70 18.77
N VAL A 50 -4.46 4.54 18.65
CA VAL A 50 -4.25 5.70 19.54
C VAL A 50 -4.84 7.01 19.00
N ASP A 51 -5.36 7.03 17.76
CA ASP A 51 -6.17 8.12 17.24
C ASP A 51 -7.67 7.81 17.35
N TYR A 52 -8.32 8.39 18.34
CA TYR A 52 -9.77 8.22 18.56
C TYR A 52 -10.65 8.88 17.48
N GLY A 53 -10.06 9.72 16.62
CA GLY A 53 -10.75 10.34 15.49
C GLY A 53 -10.65 9.55 14.20
N ASP A 54 -9.83 8.50 14.18
CA ASP A 54 -9.63 7.65 13.02
C ASP A 54 -10.93 6.92 12.63
N PHE A 55 -11.12 6.71 11.34
CA PHE A 55 -12.23 5.93 10.85
C PHE A 55 -12.00 4.44 11.19
N ASP A 56 -13.06 3.72 11.54
CA ASP A 56 -12.98 2.31 11.93
C ASP A 56 -14.22 1.61 11.38
N ASN A 57 -14.03 0.78 10.36
CA ASN A 57 -15.06 -0.10 9.84
C ASN A 57 -15.10 -1.37 10.69
N PRO A 58 -16.13 -1.57 11.53
CA PRO A 58 -16.16 -2.71 12.45
C PRO A 58 -16.23 -4.08 11.77
N ASP A 59 -16.52 -4.12 10.46
CA ASP A 59 -16.59 -5.33 9.65
C ASP A 59 -15.26 -5.69 8.97
N VAL A 60 -14.24 -4.82 9.04
CA VAL A 60 -12.91 -5.00 8.44
C VAL A 60 -11.84 -5.09 9.53
N PRO A 61 -10.91 -6.06 9.48
CA PRO A 61 -9.86 -6.18 10.49
C PRO A 61 -8.79 -5.09 10.36
N ASN A 62 -8.27 -4.66 11.52
CA ASN A 62 -7.35 -3.54 11.65
C ASN A 62 -5.87 -3.97 11.59
N ILE A 63 -5.07 -3.22 10.86
CA ILE A 63 -3.61 -3.18 10.92
C ILE A 63 -3.22 -1.97 11.75
N ASP A 64 -2.61 -2.20 12.92
CA ASP A 64 -2.22 -1.13 13.85
C ASP A 64 -0.75 -0.73 13.63
N ASN A 65 -0.42 0.50 14.02
CA ASN A 65 0.92 1.04 13.88
C ASN A 65 1.87 0.37 14.89
N ILE A 66 3.03 -0.11 14.41
CA ILE A 66 4.07 -0.70 15.25
C ILE A 66 4.94 0.34 15.98
N GLU A 67 4.94 1.60 15.50
CA GLU A 67 5.69 2.70 16.13
C GLU A 67 4.96 3.20 17.38
N GLU A 68 5.53 2.89 18.55
CA GLU A 68 4.95 3.29 19.83
C GLU A 68 4.75 4.81 19.93
N GLY A 69 3.49 5.22 20.14
CA GLY A 69 3.12 6.61 20.37
C GLY A 69 2.93 7.43 19.09
N HIS A 70 3.07 6.82 17.91
CA HIS A 70 2.68 7.45 16.65
C HIS A 70 1.16 7.62 16.61
N ARG A 71 0.68 8.83 16.33
CA ARG A 71 -0.76 9.18 16.38
C ARG A 71 -1.37 9.59 15.06
N LEU A 72 -0.56 9.63 13.99
CA LEU A 72 -1.10 9.93 12.68
C LEU A 72 -1.60 8.63 12.06
N ASP A 73 -2.66 8.78 11.29
CA ASP A 73 -3.19 7.76 10.41
C ASP A 73 -2.18 7.44 9.28
N PHE A 74 -2.28 6.24 8.71
CA PHE A 74 -1.41 5.76 7.65
C PHE A 74 -1.59 6.61 6.39
N MET A 75 -0.50 7.23 5.93
CA MET A 75 -0.51 8.14 4.80
C MET A 75 0.72 7.89 3.94
N ILE A 76 0.48 7.74 2.63
CA ILE A 76 1.52 7.71 1.62
C ILE A 76 1.59 9.07 0.90
N SER A 77 2.78 9.48 0.48
CA SER A 77 2.99 10.75 -0.23
C SER A 77 2.31 10.79 -1.62
N LEU A 78 1.74 11.93 -2.02
CA LEU A 78 1.09 12.05 -3.33
C LEU A 78 2.05 12.08 -4.53
N THR A 79 3.36 12.19 -4.31
CA THR A 79 4.36 12.30 -5.38
C THR A 79 5.53 11.37 -5.29
N GLY A 80 5.74 10.71 -4.16
CA GLY A 80 6.75 9.70 -4.05
C GLY A 80 7.02 9.30 -2.62
N ASP A 81 7.16 8.00 -2.43
CA ASP A 81 7.35 7.31 -1.16
C ASP A 81 7.92 5.91 -1.44
N VAL A 82 8.28 5.21 -0.37
CA VAL A 82 8.68 3.79 -0.40
C VAL A 82 7.60 2.97 0.31
N ILE A 83 7.07 1.97 -0.38
CA ILE A 83 6.15 0.98 0.21
C ILE A 83 6.80 -0.38 0.10
N LEU A 84 6.88 -1.10 1.23
CA LEU A 84 7.42 -2.45 1.27
C LEU A 84 6.55 -3.37 2.12
N ILE A 85 6.67 -4.67 1.87
CA ILE A 85 6.09 -5.73 2.70
C ILE A 85 7.24 -6.61 3.19
N ALA A 86 7.27 -6.87 4.49
CA ALA A 86 8.25 -7.76 5.13
C ALA A 86 7.58 -9.02 5.69
N ASP A 87 8.34 -10.08 5.88
CA ASP A 87 7.85 -11.37 6.42
C ASP A 87 7.64 -11.36 7.95
N GLY A 88 8.00 -10.27 8.62
CA GLY A 88 7.88 -10.08 10.07
C GLY A 88 8.95 -10.81 10.89
N SER A 89 9.99 -11.35 10.25
CA SER A 89 11.15 -11.94 10.94
C SER A 89 12.06 -10.88 11.56
N ASP A 90 12.11 -9.69 10.97
CA ASP A 90 12.70 -8.50 11.58
C ASP A 90 11.70 -7.84 12.54
N VAL A 91 12.10 -7.72 13.80
CA VAL A 91 11.25 -7.26 14.90
C VAL A 91 11.74 -5.95 15.51
N ASN A 92 12.88 -5.40 15.04
CA ASN A 92 13.47 -4.19 15.60
C ASN A 92 13.49 -3.05 14.58
N TYR A 93 12.34 -2.45 14.32
CA TYR A 93 12.21 -1.34 13.36
C TYR A 93 13.07 -0.09 13.67
N LEU A 94 13.67 0.01 14.87
CA LEU A 94 14.49 1.15 15.28
C LEU A 94 15.91 1.15 14.69
N ASP A 95 16.41 0.01 14.21
CA ASP A 95 17.74 -0.08 13.58
C ASP A 95 17.70 -0.10 12.04
N GLY A 96 16.51 0.09 11.48
CA GLY A 96 16.23 -0.01 10.06
C GLY A 96 15.31 -1.19 9.78
N ILE A 97 15.16 -1.54 8.50
CA ILE A 97 14.51 -2.77 8.05
C ILE A 97 15.60 -3.68 7.51
N ASP A 98 15.70 -4.92 8.00
CA ASP A 98 16.57 -5.94 7.41
C ASP A 98 16.08 -6.25 6.00
N VAL A 99 16.91 -5.92 5.01
CA VAL A 99 16.65 -6.17 3.58
C VAL A 99 16.27 -7.63 3.29
N ASN A 100 16.78 -8.59 4.08
CA ASN A 100 16.49 -10.02 3.88
C ASN A 100 15.08 -10.41 4.34
N SER A 101 14.42 -9.57 5.15
CA SER A 101 13.03 -9.77 5.57
C SER A 101 12.02 -9.24 4.55
N VAL A 102 12.47 -8.40 3.59
CA VAL A 102 11.61 -7.79 2.58
C VAL A 102 11.17 -8.84 1.56
N ILE A 103 9.86 -8.94 1.36
CA ILE A 103 9.23 -9.81 0.36
C ILE A 103 9.13 -9.08 -0.97
N ASP A 104 8.69 -7.81 -0.94
CA ASP A 104 8.48 -6.96 -2.10
C ASP A 104 8.60 -5.48 -1.70
N CYS A 105 9.05 -4.63 -2.61
CA CYS A 105 9.29 -3.22 -2.38
C CYS A 105 9.03 -2.40 -3.65
N VAL A 106 8.36 -1.27 -3.49
CA VAL A 106 8.08 -0.31 -4.55
C VAL A 106 8.49 1.07 -4.07
N GLU A 107 9.47 1.67 -4.74
CA GLU A 107 9.67 3.12 -4.65
C GLU A 107 8.95 3.77 -5.84
N TYR A 108 7.99 4.64 -5.54
CA TYR A 108 7.33 5.42 -6.58
C TYR A 108 7.76 6.87 -6.50
N HIS A 109 7.82 7.53 -7.65
CA HIS A 109 8.05 8.95 -7.69
C HIS A 109 7.49 9.55 -8.98
N SER A 110 6.88 10.75 -8.91
CA SER A 110 6.27 11.41 -10.06
C SER A 110 7.29 11.96 -11.07
N SER A 111 8.57 11.97 -10.72
CA SER A 111 9.69 12.45 -11.55
C SER A 111 10.81 11.42 -11.58
N SER A 112 11.35 11.16 -12.76
CA SER A 112 12.51 10.29 -12.97
C SER A 112 13.84 10.90 -12.51
N ASP A 113 13.87 12.19 -12.20
CA ASP A 113 15.07 12.91 -11.77
C ASP A 113 15.31 12.83 -10.25
N ALA A 114 14.42 12.15 -9.51
CA ALA A 114 14.58 11.94 -8.08
C ALA A 114 15.77 11.01 -7.78
N MET A 115 16.30 11.14 -6.56
CA MET A 115 17.30 10.21 -6.05
C MET A 115 16.56 9.03 -5.42
N LYS A 116 17.00 7.81 -5.77
CA LYS A 116 16.53 6.57 -5.14
C LYS A 116 16.88 6.56 -3.65
N GLU A 117 15.95 6.15 -2.81
CA GLU A 117 16.13 6.02 -1.36
C GLU A 117 16.42 4.58 -0.92
N ILE A 118 16.09 3.59 -1.75
CA ILE A 118 16.33 2.16 -1.46
C ILE A 118 17.44 1.53 -2.32
N GLU A 119 17.93 0.39 -1.85
CA GLU A 119 18.92 -0.42 -2.55
C GLU A 119 18.37 -0.97 -3.87
N ALA A 120 19.26 -1.02 -4.87
CA ALA A 120 18.94 -1.54 -6.20
C ALA A 120 18.59 -3.04 -6.22
N GLU A 121 18.83 -3.77 -5.13
CA GLU A 121 18.37 -5.17 -5.02
C GLU A 121 16.88 -5.27 -4.67
N LEU A 122 16.32 -4.25 -4.01
CA LEU A 122 14.89 -4.17 -3.69
C LEU A 122 14.10 -3.61 -4.86
N ASP A 123 14.51 -2.46 -5.40
CA ASP A 123 13.92 -1.90 -6.61
C ASP A 123 14.88 -0.91 -7.29
N ARG A 124 15.14 -1.14 -8.58
CA ARG A 124 16.09 -0.39 -9.41
C ARG A 124 15.52 0.88 -10.03
N GLY A 125 14.20 1.03 -10.02
CA GLY A 125 13.49 2.06 -10.76
C GLY A 125 12.57 2.88 -9.87
N PHE A 126 11.77 3.71 -10.53
CA PHE A 126 10.61 4.35 -9.94
C PHE A 126 9.35 3.85 -10.62
N ALA A 127 8.35 3.50 -9.83
CA ALA A 127 6.97 3.42 -10.29
C ALA A 127 6.38 4.83 -10.45
N GLY A 128 5.32 4.98 -11.25
CA GLY A 128 4.50 6.20 -11.23
C GLY A 128 5.13 7.48 -11.79
N VAL A 129 6.19 7.40 -12.60
CA VAL A 129 6.77 8.59 -13.25
C VAL A 129 5.72 9.26 -14.13
N GLY A 130 5.42 10.52 -13.84
CA GLY A 130 4.37 11.29 -14.51
C GLY A 130 2.99 11.26 -13.83
N ILE A 131 2.83 10.58 -12.68
CA ILE A 131 1.55 10.55 -11.95
C ILE A 131 1.13 11.96 -11.50
N VAL A 132 -0.17 12.26 -11.63
CA VAL A 132 -0.74 13.56 -11.28
C VAL A 132 -1.38 13.52 -9.90
N ARG A 133 -1.00 14.47 -9.03
CA ARG A 133 -1.61 14.63 -7.71
C ARG A 133 -3.12 14.82 -7.82
N TYR A 134 -3.87 14.08 -6.99
CA TYR A 134 -5.33 14.12 -6.97
C TYR A 134 -5.98 13.82 -8.34
N GLY A 135 -5.28 13.08 -9.21
CA GLY A 135 -5.75 12.72 -10.55
C GLY A 135 -6.74 11.55 -10.60
N GLY A 136 -7.00 10.88 -9.47
CA GLY A 136 -7.78 9.62 -9.44
C GLY A 136 -7.04 8.41 -10.00
N GLN A 137 -5.80 8.60 -10.45
CA GLN A 137 -4.95 7.58 -11.04
C GLN A 137 -4.38 6.62 -9.99
N SER A 138 -4.01 5.42 -10.42
CA SER A 138 -3.30 4.44 -9.61
C SER A 138 -2.02 3.96 -10.33
N ILE A 139 -1.12 3.35 -9.57
CA ILE A 139 0.05 2.63 -10.09
C ILE A 139 -0.26 1.14 -9.93
N GLU A 140 -0.22 0.37 -11.02
CA GLU A 140 -0.53 -1.06 -11.01
C GLU A 140 0.60 -1.86 -11.68
N ARG A 141 0.86 -3.09 -11.23
CA ARG A 141 1.80 -3.97 -11.92
C ARG A 141 1.26 -4.29 -13.31
N ILE A 142 2.14 -4.37 -14.31
CA ILE A 142 1.76 -4.69 -15.70
C ILE A 142 1.15 -6.09 -15.85
N SER A 143 1.46 -7.00 -14.92
CA SER A 143 0.90 -8.35 -14.84
C SER A 143 0.98 -8.85 -13.41
N ALA A 144 -0.09 -9.48 -12.92
CA ALA A 144 -0.12 -10.10 -11.60
C ALA A 144 1.05 -11.09 -11.44
N GLY A 145 1.85 -10.90 -10.38
CA GLY A 145 3.03 -11.71 -10.10
C GLY A 145 4.24 -11.44 -11.00
N PHE A 146 4.18 -10.50 -11.95
CA PHE A 146 5.36 -10.06 -12.68
C PHE A 146 6.20 -9.14 -11.82
N ASP A 147 7.47 -9.49 -11.64
CA ASP A 147 8.39 -8.75 -10.79
C ASP A 147 9.83 -8.91 -11.28
N SER A 148 10.52 -7.78 -11.50
CA SER A 148 11.91 -7.76 -11.91
C SER A 148 12.78 -6.91 -10.96
N ASN A 149 12.24 -6.55 -9.79
CA ASN A 149 12.84 -5.60 -8.84
C ASN A 149 13.22 -4.31 -9.58
N ASN A 150 12.34 -3.83 -10.45
CA ASN A 150 12.51 -2.59 -11.19
C ASN A 150 11.15 -1.98 -11.54
N SER A 151 10.66 -1.11 -10.67
CA SER A 151 9.33 -0.56 -10.80
C SER A 151 9.10 0.28 -12.06
N SER A 152 10.17 0.73 -12.73
CA SER A 152 10.05 1.44 -14.02
C SER A 152 9.66 0.54 -15.20
N VAL A 153 9.73 -0.77 -15.05
CA VAL A 153 9.26 -1.74 -16.08
C VAL A 153 8.18 -2.68 -15.54
N ASP A 154 8.04 -2.79 -14.22
CA ASP A 154 7.09 -3.69 -13.58
C ASP A 154 5.71 -3.05 -13.41
N PHE A 155 5.60 -1.72 -13.47
CA PHE A 155 4.36 -0.97 -13.21
C PHE A 155 4.00 0.02 -14.30
N GLU A 156 2.70 0.31 -14.40
CA GLU A 156 2.11 1.37 -15.22
C GLU A 156 1.15 2.26 -14.42
N ILE A 157 0.81 3.41 -14.98
CA ILE A 157 -0.20 4.31 -14.41
C ILE A 157 -1.52 4.02 -15.09
N ILE A 158 -2.55 3.72 -14.31
CA ILE A 158 -3.91 3.50 -14.78
C ILE A 158 -4.82 4.66 -14.37
N GLU A 159 -5.87 4.89 -15.16
CA GLU A 159 -6.79 6.02 -14.95
C GLU A 159 -7.70 5.85 -13.73
N HIS A 160 -8.02 4.61 -13.37
CA HIS A 160 -8.90 4.30 -12.24
C HIS A 160 -8.33 3.13 -11.41
N PRO A 161 -8.42 3.16 -10.07
CA PRO A 161 -7.92 2.07 -9.24
C PRO A 161 -8.78 0.80 -9.40
N THR A 162 -8.13 -0.34 -9.27
CA THR A 162 -8.70 -1.69 -9.45
C THR A 162 -8.54 -2.54 -8.17
N PRO A 163 -9.02 -2.08 -7.00
CA PRO A 163 -8.84 -2.85 -5.77
C PRO A 163 -9.47 -4.25 -5.89
N GLY A 164 -8.67 -5.27 -5.64
CA GLY A 164 -9.10 -6.68 -5.63
C GLY A 164 -9.06 -7.39 -6.99
N TYR A 165 -8.60 -6.74 -8.06
CA TYR A 165 -8.41 -7.36 -9.37
C TYR A 165 -7.36 -6.62 -10.21
N GLN A 166 -6.95 -7.21 -11.34
CA GLN A 166 -6.05 -6.53 -12.28
C GLN A 166 -6.85 -5.93 -13.45
N HIS A 167 -6.52 -4.71 -13.89
CA HIS A 167 -7.08 -4.17 -15.13
C HIS A 167 -6.70 -5.01 -16.37
N GLU A 168 -7.55 -4.97 -17.40
CA GLU A 168 -7.34 -5.68 -18.69
C GLU A 168 -6.51 -4.88 -19.70
#